data_AF-A0A031IKR3-F1
#
_entry.id   AF-A0A031IKR3-F1
#
_cell.length_a   1.000
_cell.length_b   1.000
_cell.length_c   1.000
_cell.angle_alpha   90.00
_cell.angle_beta   90.00
_cell.angle_gamma   90.00
#
_symmetry.space_group_name_H-M   'P 1'
#
loop_
_entity.id
_entity.type
_entity.pdbx_description
1 polymer ?
#
loop_
_entity_poly.entity_id
_entity_poly.type
_entity_poly.pdbx_seq_one_letter_code
_entity_poly.pdbx_strand_id
1 'polypeptide(L)'
;MQWLILSKPERERLHPVNVALFFIGMITIPFVLTHDQTIIVVYHLLLFLFVQERTIFRYLLLPALYAVMMCVPLLYGASIDSFAIYETTIQVTLFVTSSQWIFTLVRLDQMGPLFRFLPRLTRLTGMVLALIPSFLRTWPEVKMSHPDASLGIRLERMAAYHIIPIEAAPSRLRPFARRDVQTGVLLTMGVLLCFTSWAIASALLLPISLLVTKGGMRDAYHVYRQRSRRATATSGNRA
;
A
#
# COMPACT_ATOMS: atom_id res chain seq x y z
N MET A 1 0.82 -14.98 9.24
CA MET A 1 -0.63 -15.18 9.05
C MET A 1 -1.16 -13.96 8.30
N GLN A 2 -1.44 -14.09 7.00
CA GLN A 2 -1.94 -13.01 6.10
C GLN A 2 -3.36 -13.38 5.65
N TRP A 3 -4.31 -13.30 6.57
CA TRP A 3 -5.67 -13.86 6.43
C TRP A 3 -6.72 -12.92 5.78
N LEU A 4 -6.42 -11.63 5.65
CA LEU A 4 -7.34 -10.59 5.18
C LEU A 4 -6.78 -9.79 4.00
N ILE A 5 -5.49 -9.97 3.71
CA ILE A 5 -4.86 -9.44 2.50
C ILE A 5 -5.24 -10.40 1.38
N LEU A 6 -5.84 -9.85 0.32
CA LEU A 6 -6.19 -10.59 -0.89
C LEU A 6 -5.09 -11.59 -1.25
N SER A 7 -5.47 -12.84 -1.50
CA SER A 7 -4.52 -13.86 -1.94
C SER A 7 -3.80 -13.36 -3.21
N LYS A 8 -2.55 -13.77 -3.44
CA LYS A 8 -1.79 -13.40 -4.65
C LYS A 8 -2.63 -13.56 -5.95
N PRO A 9 -3.34 -14.67 -6.18
CA PRO A 9 -4.18 -14.80 -7.39
C PRO A 9 -5.43 -13.91 -7.39
N GLU A 10 -5.94 -13.47 -6.24
CA GLU A 10 -7.07 -12.53 -6.19
C GLU A 10 -6.63 -11.09 -6.41
N ARG A 11 -5.45 -10.71 -5.92
CA ARG A 11 -4.82 -9.42 -6.24
C ARG A 11 -4.59 -9.31 -7.73
N GLU A 12 -4.07 -10.35 -8.37
CA GLU A 12 -3.81 -10.36 -9.82
C GLU A 12 -5.09 -10.35 -10.67
N ARG A 13 -6.26 -10.63 -10.08
CA ARG A 13 -7.56 -10.57 -10.75
C ARG A 13 -8.21 -9.19 -10.69
N LEU A 14 -7.72 -8.27 -9.86
CA LEU A 14 -8.24 -6.91 -9.79
C LEU A 14 -7.93 -6.15 -11.08
N HIS A 15 -8.92 -5.42 -11.59
CA HIS A 15 -8.72 -4.57 -12.75
C HIS A 15 -7.78 -3.40 -12.40
N PRO A 16 -6.75 -3.10 -13.23
CA PRO A 16 -5.78 -2.03 -12.97
C PRO A 16 -6.42 -0.67 -12.65
N VAL A 17 -7.53 -0.32 -13.32
CA VAL A 17 -8.26 0.94 -13.07
C VAL A 17 -8.84 0.99 -11.65
N ASN A 18 -9.39 -0.12 -11.15
CA ASN A 18 -9.96 -0.18 -9.80
C ASN A 18 -8.86 -0.08 -8.75
N VAL A 19 -7.71 -0.66 -9.03
CA VAL A 19 -6.49 -0.52 -8.23
C VAL A 19 -6.06 0.94 -8.12
N ALA A 20 -6.02 1.66 -9.25
CA ALA A 20 -5.67 3.09 -9.24
C ALA A 20 -6.73 3.95 -8.55
N LEU A 21 -8.02 3.69 -8.78
CA LEU A 21 -9.12 4.38 -8.10
C LEU A 21 -9.05 4.19 -6.58
N PHE A 22 -8.78 2.96 -6.12
CA PHE A 22 -8.58 2.66 -4.71
C PHE A 22 -7.37 3.39 -4.14
N PHE A 23 -6.24 3.39 -4.86
CA PHE A 23 -5.02 4.11 -4.44
C PHE A 23 -5.27 5.61 -4.29
N ILE A 24 -5.92 6.23 -5.29
CA ILE A 24 -6.28 7.65 -5.25
C ILE A 24 -7.21 7.91 -4.06
N GLY A 25 -8.29 7.15 -3.93
CA GLY A 25 -9.26 7.34 -2.83
C GLY A 25 -8.62 7.24 -1.45
N MET A 26 -7.78 6.22 -1.23
CA MET A 26 -7.10 6.02 0.05
C MET A 26 -6.08 7.12 0.36
N ILE A 27 -5.36 7.63 -0.64
CA ILE A 27 -4.41 8.74 -0.46
C ILE A 27 -5.13 10.07 -0.25
N THR A 28 -6.34 10.24 -0.79
CA THR A 28 -7.13 11.46 -0.62
C THR A 28 -7.69 11.62 0.80
N ILE A 29 -7.98 10.53 1.50
CA ILE A 29 -8.60 10.56 2.85
C ILE A 29 -7.87 11.48 3.84
N PRO A 30 -6.53 11.39 4.03
CA PRO A 30 -5.79 12.28 4.94
C PRO A 30 -5.85 13.77 4.59
N PHE A 31 -6.16 14.13 3.34
CA PHE A 31 -6.19 15.53 2.88
C PHE A 31 -7.58 16.16 2.93
N VAL A 32 -8.64 15.35 2.82
CA VAL A 32 -10.01 15.86 2.81
C VAL A 32 -10.59 16.00 4.23
N LEU A 33 -10.15 15.16 5.16
CA LEU A 33 -10.65 15.13 6.53
C LEU A 33 -9.63 15.71 7.53
N THR A 34 -9.22 16.95 7.30
CA THR A 34 -8.25 17.62 8.17
C THR A 34 -8.78 17.88 9.59
N HIS A 35 -10.09 18.09 9.74
CA HIS A 35 -10.71 18.39 11.03
C HIS A 35 -11.00 17.14 11.89
N ASP A 36 -11.10 15.97 11.26
CA ASP A 36 -11.45 14.70 11.92
C ASP A 36 -10.26 13.73 12.01
N GLN A 37 -9.03 14.27 11.94
CA GLN A 37 -7.79 13.49 11.88
C GLN A 37 -7.65 12.49 13.02
N THR A 38 -8.04 12.84 14.25
CA THR A 38 -7.95 11.96 15.41
C THR A 38 -8.84 10.73 15.28
N ILE A 39 -10.08 10.91 14.79
CA ILE A 39 -11.04 9.81 14.56
C ILE A 39 -10.47 8.85 13.50
N ILE A 40 -9.88 9.39 12.44
CA ILE A 40 -9.29 8.61 11.35
C ILE A 40 -8.07 7.84 11.82
N VAL A 41 -7.22 8.43 12.65
CA VAL A 41 -6.06 7.75 13.26
C VAL A 41 -6.52 6.57 14.11
N VAL A 42 -7.51 6.77 14.98
CA VAL A 42 -8.04 5.69 15.83
C VAL A 42 -8.61 4.57 14.95
N TYR A 43 -9.37 4.93 13.92
CA TYR A 43 -9.90 3.95 12.98
C TYR A 43 -8.79 3.17 12.25
N HIS A 44 -7.78 3.86 11.71
CA HIS A 44 -6.64 3.22 11.04
C HIS A 44 -5.88 2.30 11.98
N LEU A 45 -5.67 2.71 13.24
CA LEU A 45 -5.05 1.88 14.26
C LEU A 45 -5.87 0.61 14.52
N LEU A 46 -7.19 0.74 14.73
CA LEU A 46 -8.09 -0.40 14.94
C LEU A 46 -8.11 -1.33 13.73
N LEU A 47 -8.12 -0.76 12.52
CA LEU A 47 -8.07 -1.51 11.27
C LEU A 47 -6.75 -2.29 11.13
N PHE A 48 -5.61 -1.67 11.42
CA PHE A 48 -4.31 -2.37 11.37
C PHE A 48 -4.17 -3.44 12.46
N LEU A 49 -4.70 -3.19 13.66
CA LEU A 49 -4.78 -4.20 14.71
C LEU A 49 -5.65 -5.38 14.28
N PHE A 50 -6.79 -5.11 13.63
CA PHE A 50 -7.71 -6.12 13.11
C PHE A 50 -7.09 -6.95 11.98
N VAL A 51 -6.42 -6.31 11.02
CA VAL A 51 -5.75 -6.98 9.89
C VAL A 51 -4.47 -7.72 10.35
N GLN A 52 -3.95 -7.41 11.55
CA GLN A 52 -2.71 -7.94 12.13
C GLN A 52 -1.44 -7.61 11.34
N GLU A 53 -1.46 -6.59 10.49
CA GLU A 53 -0.33 -6.21 9.64
C GLU A 53 0.65 -5.30 10.42
N ARG A 54 1.40 -5.91 11.35
CA ARG A 54 2.33 -5.19 12.24
C ARG A 54 3.54 -4.58 11.53
N THR A 55 3.80 -4.99 10.29
CA THR A 55 4.90 -4.49 9.45
C THR A 55 4.73 -3.01 9.12
N ILE A 56 3.49 -2.49 9.07
CA ILE A 56 3.18 -1.09 8.77
C ILE A 56 3.75 -0.16 9.85
N PHE A 57 3.79 -0.61 11.12
CA PHE A 57 4.34 0.19 12.22
C PHE A 57 5.84 0.46 12.09
N ARG A 58 6.58 -0.34 11.32
CA ARG A 58 7.99 -0.07 11.01
C ARG A 58 8.18 1.27 10.31
N TYR A 59 7.17 1.74 9.58
CA TYR A 59 7.22 2.99 8.84
C TYR A 59 6.84 4.21 9.67
N LEU A 60 6.41 4.04 10.94
CA LEU A 60 6.18 5.15 11.88
C LEU A 60 7.47 5.89 12.25
N LEU A 61 8.64 5.28 12.04
CA LEU A 61 9.92 5.95 12.21
C LEU A 61 10.03 7.19 11.32
N LEU A 62 9.48 7.15 10.10
CA LEU A 62 9.58 8.26 9.16
C LEU A 62 8.77 9.49 9.62
N PRO A 63 7.47 9.39 9.99
CA PRO A 63 6.75 10.47 10.64
C PRO A 63 7.38 10.95 11.96
N ALA A 64 7.94 10.05 12.76
CA ALA A 64 8.61 10.43 14.00
C ALA A 64 9.86 11.30 13.73
N LEU A 65 10.69 10.91 12.77
CA LEU A 65 11.85 11.72 12.34
C LEU A 65 11.41 13.07 11.79
N TYR A 66 10.33 13.10 11.00
CA TYR A 66 9.75 14.35 10.50
C TYR A 66 9.31 15.28 11.64
N ALA A 67 8.60 14.78 12.65
CA ALA A 67 8.19 15.56 13.81
C ALA A 67 9.38 16.15 14.57
N VAL A 68 10.44 15.35 14.77
CA VAL A 68 11.69 15.82 15.41
C VAL A 68 12.33 16.93 14.57
N MET A 69 12.40 16.77 13.25
CA MET A 69 12.95 17.80 12.35
C MET A 69 12.15 19.09 12.40
N MET A 70 10.82 19.02 12.48
CA MET A 70 9.96 20.20 12.58
C MET A 70 10.13 20.96 13.91
N CYS A 71 10.64 20.31 14.95
CA CYS A 71 10.97 20.96 16.22
C CYS A 71 12.36 21.62 16.22
N VAL A 72 13.22 21.37 15.22
CA VAL A 72 14.59 21.94 15.16
C VAL A 72 14.62 23.47 15.22
N PRO A 73 13.72 24.23 14.58
CA PRO A 73 13.74 25.68 14.68
C PRO A 73 13.51 26.22 16.11
N LEU A 74 12.93 25.43 17.03
CA LEU A 74 12.81 25.81 18.45
C LEU A 74 14.18 25.96 19.10
N LEU A 75 15.16 25.17 18.67
CA LEU A 75 16.54 25.24 19.17
C LEU A 75 17.24 26.54 18.77
N TYR A 76 16.73 27.23 17.74
CA TYR A 76 17.23 28.51 17.25
C TYR A 76 16.36 29.70 17.71
N GLY A 77 15.43 29.47 18.66
CA GLY A 77 14.58 30.52 19.23
C GLY A 77 13.44 30.99 18.33
N ALA A 78 13.10 30.25 17.26
CA ALA A 78 11.96 30.56 16.42
C ALA A 78 10.64 30.25 17.15
N SER A 79 9.64 31.13 17.01
CA SER A 79 8.26 30.83 17.42
C SER A 79 7.66 29.84 16.43
N ILE A 80 7.26 28.66 16.90
CA ILE A 80 6.59 27.66 16.06
C ILE A 80 5.17 27.42 16.56
N ASP A 81 4.24 27.34 15.61
CA ASP A 81 2.89 26.86 15.86
C ASP A 81 2.90 25.35 16.13
N SER A 82 2.78 25.00 17.41
CA SER A 82 2.79 23.61 17.87
C SER A 82 1.56 22.84 17.39
N PHE A 83 0.43 23.53 17.16
CA PHE A 83 -0.79 22.92 16.66
C PHE A 83 -0.63 22.54 15.18
N ALA A 84 -0.05 23.43 14.37
CA ALA A 84 0.28 23.13 12.97
C ALA A 84 1.28 21.97 12.83
N ILE A 85 2.30 21.87 13.70
CA ILE A 85 3.22 20.73 13.71
C ILE A 85 2.46 19.43 14.01
N TYR A 86 1.56 19.45 14.99
CA TYR A 86 0.76 18.29 15.37
C TYR A 86 -0.14 17.80 14.23
N GLU A 87 -0.93 18.69 13.62
CA GLU A 87 -1.82 18.35 12.49
C GLU A 87 -1.03 17.79 11.31
N THR A 88 0.08 18.45 10.97
CA THR A 88 0.92 18.01 9.84
C THR A 88 1.57 16.66 10.12
N THR A 89 2.02 16.42 11.36
CA THR A 89 2.59 15.13 11.77
C THR A 89 1.56 14.01 11.67
N ILE A 90 0.31 14.25 12.09
CA ILE A 90 -0.76 13.27 11.95
C ILE A 90 -1.07 13.02 10.47
N GLN A 91 -1.18 14.07 9.66
CA GLN A 91 -1.45 13.95 8.23
C GLN A 91 -0.37 13.14 7.52
N VAL A 92 0.91 13.41 7.80
CA VAL A 92 2.05 12.63 7.29
C VAL A 92 1.99 11.18 7.77
N THR A 93 1.64 10.94 9.03
CA THR A 93 1.49 9.58 9.58
C THR A 93 0.40 8.80 8.87
N LEU A 94 -0.78 9.40 8.70
CA LEU A 94 -1.90 8.80 7.98
C LEU A 94 -1.56 8.54 6.52
N PHE A 95 -0.89 9.49 5.86
CA PHE A 95 -0.44 9.33 4.47
C PHE A 95 0.54 8.17 4.31
N VAL A 96 1.59 8.11 5.14
CA VAL A 96 2.61 7.06 5.06
C VAL A 96 2.00 5.69 5.35
N THR A 97 1.25 5.55 6.45
CA THR A 97 0.65 4.27 6.84
C THR A 97 -0.41 3.79 5.84
N SER A 98 -1.25 4.68 5.32
CA SER A 98 -2.22 4.36 4.26
C SER A 98 -1.50 3.94 2.98
N SER A 99 -0.46 4.67 2.56
CA SER A 99 0.31 4.33 1.36
C SER A 99 0.97 2.96 1.46
N GLN A 100 1.60 2.65 2.59
CA GLN A 100 2.20 1.33 2.82
C GLN A 100 1.14 0.24 2.81
N TRP A 101 -0.01 0.49 3.42
CA TRP A 101 -1.10 -0.47 3.42
C TRP A 101 -1.64 -0.72 2.00
N ILE A 102 -1.80 0.31 1.18
CA ILE A 102 -2.17 0.14 -0.23
C ILE A 102 -1.14 -0.72 -0.96
N PHE A 103 0.16 -0.52 -0.74
CA PHE A 103 1.21 -1.36 -1.35
C PHE A 103 1.18 -2.81 -0.88
N THR A 104 0.70 -3.09 0.34
CA THR A 104 0.49 -4.48 0.80
C THR A 104 -0.73 -5.12 0.12
N LEU A 105 -1.81 -4.35 -0.07
CA LEU A 105 -3.04 -4.83 -0.68
C LEU A 105 -2.92 -4.97 -2.19
N VAL A 106 -2.16 -4.08 -2.83
CA VAL A 106 -2.10 -3.98 -4.28
C VAL A 106 -0.69 -3.65 -4.75
N ARG A 107 -0.21 -4.36 -5.77
CA ARG A 107 1.12 -4.11 -6.33
C ARG A 107 1.07 -2.94 -7.31
N LEU A 108 2.00 -2.00 -7.17
CA LEU A 108 2.24 -0.94 -8.15
C LEU A 108 2.44 -1.49 -9.56
N ASP A 109 3.06 -2.66 -9.70
CA ASP A 109 3.23 -3.35 -10.99
C ASP A 109 1.91 -3.56 -11.75
N GLN A 110 0.80 -3.73 -11.02
CA GLN A 110 -0.54 -3.93 -11.61
C GLN A 110 -1.12 -2.64 -12.19
N MET A 111 -0.62 -1.47 -11.79
CA MET A 111 -0.94 -0.19 -12.41
C MET A 111 -0.14 0.04 -13.70
N GLY A 112 0.87 -0.79 -13.97
CA GLY A 112 1.69 -0.79 -15.19
C GLY A 112 0.91 -0.52 -16.49
N PRO A 113 -0.17 -1.26 -16.76
CA PRO A 113 -1.00 -1.10 -17.96
C PRO A 113 -1.64 0.29 -18.10
N LEU A 114 -1.94 0.98 -16.99
CA LEU A 114 -2.55 2.32 -17.02
C LEU A 114 -1.60 3.38 -17.53
N PHE A 115 -0.30 3.20 -17.33
CA PHE A 115 0.67 4.15 -17.83
C PHE A 115 0.62 4.25 -19.36
N ARG A 116 0.13 3.24 -20.10
CA ARG A 116 -0.06 3.35 -21.56
C ARG A 116 -0.91 4.55 -21.99
N PHE A 117 -1.81 5.04 -21.13
CA PHE A 117 -2.61 6.23 -21.39
C PHE A 117 -1.84 7.55 -21.17
N LEU A 118 -0.66 7.51 -20.53
CA LEU A 118 0.25 8.65 -20.33
C LEU A 118 1.65 8.34 -20.90
N PRO A 119 1.80 8.18 -22.23
CA PRO A 119 2.98 7.62 -22.91
C PRO A 119 4.32 8.23 -22.48
N ARG A 120 4.36 9.54 -22.22
CA ARG A 120 5.59 10.26 -21.81
C ARG A 120 6.06 9.92 -20.39
N LEU A 121 5.15 9.70 -19.44
CA LEU A 121 5.47 9.26 -18.08
C LEU A 121 5.77 7.76 -18.04
N THR A 122 5.07 6.95 -18.84
CA THR A 122 5.24 5.50 -18.95
C THR A 122 6.66 5.03 -19.20
N ARG A 123 7.38 5.71 -20.11
CA ARG A 123 8.65 5.17 -20.62
C ARG A 123 9.72 5.22 -19.54
N LEU A 124 9.79 6.32 -18.81
CA LEU A 124 10.68 6.49 -17.66
C LEU A 124 10.19 5.72 -16.45
N THR A 125 8.92 5.88 -16.05
CA THR A 125 8.39 5.26 -14.84
C THR A 125 8.30 3.73 -14.97
N GLY A 126 7.93 3.20 -16.13
CA GLY A 126 7.89 1.77 -16.41
C GLY A 126 9.28 1.13 -16.47
N MET A 127 10.26 1.81 -17.06
CA MET A 127 11.66 1.36 -17.01
C MET A 127 12.17 1.35 -15.57
N VAL A 128 11.94 2.42 -14.80
CA VAL A 128 12.38 2.52 -13.40
C VAL A 128 11.70 1.47 -12.52
N LEU A 129 10.39 1.24 -12.67
CA LEU A 129 9.66 0.20 -11.93
C LEU A 129 10.12 -1.22 -12.27
N ALA A 130 10.52 -1.48 -13.51
CA ALA A 130 11.07 -2.78 -13.90
C ALA A 130 12.52 -2.96 -13.42
N LEU A 131 13.30 -1.88 -13.41
CA LEU A 131 14.71 -1.88 -12.99
C LEU A 131 14.85 -2.08 -11.48
N ILE A 132 14.06 -1.40 -10.64
CA ILE A 132 14.25 -1.39 -9.18
C ILE A 132 14.20 -2.81 -8.57
N PRO A 133 13.18 -3.66 -8.83
CA PRO A 133 13.13 -5.02 -8.30
C PRO A 133 14.25 -5.90 -8.87
N SER A 134 14.61 -5.70 -10.13
CA SER A 134 15.70 -6.42 -10.80
C SER A 134 17.04 -6.10 -10.13
N PHE A 135 17.29 -4.82 -9.91
CA PHE A 135 18.43 -4.30 -9.18
C PHE A 135 18.48 -4.77 -7.72
N LEU A 136 17.37 -4.79 -7.02
CA LEU A 136 17.32 -5.30 -5.64
C LEU A 136 17.64 -6.81 -5.55
N ARG A 137 17.41 -7.57 -6.63
CA ARG A 137 17.78 -9.00 -6.70
C ARG A 137 19.22 -9.22 -7.11
N THR A 138 19.75 -8.44 -8.04
CA THR A 138 21.14 -8.57 -8.50
C THR A 138 22.15 -7.91 -7.57
N TRP A 139 21.74 -6.96 -6.74
CA TRP A 139 22.63 -6.29 -5.78
C TRP A 139 23.33 -7.24 -4.79
N PRO A 140 22.65 -8.19 -4.12
CA PRO A 140 23.30 -9.19 -3.28
C PRO A 140 24.33 -10.03 -4.05
N GLU A 141 24.02 -10.42 -5.29
CA GLU A 141 24.88 -11.25 -6.14
C GLU A 141 26.15 -10.50 -6.58
N VAL A 142 26.01 -9.22 -6.93
CA VAL A 142 27.14 -8.33 -7.26
C VAL A 142 28.00 -8.06 -6.02
N LYS A 143 27.38 -7.86 -4.86
CA LYS A 143 28.09 -7.64 -3.59
C LYS A 143 28.88 -8.87 -3.15
N MET A 144 28.35 -10.07 -3.37
CA MET A 144 29.03 -11.33 -3.03
C MET A 144 30.15 -11.69 -4.02
N SER A 145 29.98 -11.39 -5.30
CA SER A 145 30.98 -11.71 -6.33
C SER A 145 32.18 -10.75 -6.33
N HIS A 146 32.03 -9.53 -5.81
CA HIS A 146 33.10 -8.51 -5.82
C HIS A 146 33.20 -7.77 -4.47
N PRO A 147 33.61 -8.45 -3.38
CA PRO A 147 33.62 -7.91 -2.02
C PRO A 147 34.63 -6.77 -1.80
N ASP A 148 35.66 -6.66 -2.63
CA ASP A 148 36.72 -5.65 -2.53
C ASP A 148 36.61 -4.51 -3.57
N ALA A 149 35.67 -4.62 -4.52
CA ALA A 149 35.48 -3.59 -5.54
C ALA A 149 34.84 -2.31 -4.97
N SER A 150 35.23 -1.15 -5.50
CA SER A 150 34.62 0.13 -5.13
C SER A 150 33.15 0.21 -5.55
N LEU A 151 32.38 1.06 -4.87
CA LEU A 151 30.94 1.18 -5.09
C LEU A 151 30.58 1.54 -6.54
N GLY A 152 31.39 2.39 -7.19
CA GLY A 152 31.23 2.75 -8.60
C GLY A 152 31.35 1.54 -9.54
N ILE A 153 32.36 0.69 -9.35
CA ILE A 153 32.57 -0.51 -10.17
C ILE A 153 31.43 -1.52 -9.98
N ARG A 154 30.90 -1.66 -8.76
CA ARG A 154 29.73 -2.51 -8.49
C ARG A 154 28.48 -2.01 -9.19
N LEU A 155 28.25 -0.69 -9.17
CA LEU A 155 27.12 -0.06 -9.85
C LEU A 155 27.23 -0.16 -11.37
N GLU A 156 28.41 0.03 -11.94
CA GLU A 156 28.66 -0.15 -13.37
C GLU A 156 28.38 -1.58 -13.82
N ARG A 157 28.83 -2.58 -13.05
CA ARG A 157 28.55 -3.99 -13.38
C ARG A 157 27.10 -4.37 -13.20
N MET A 158 26.46 -3.87 -12.14
CA MET A 158 25.03 -4.03 -11.91
C MET A 158 24.20 -3.40 -13.05
N ALA A 159 24.58 -2.22 -13.53
CA ALA A 159 24.00 -1.61 -14.72
C ALA A 159 24.26 -2.45 -15.98
N ALA A 160 25.48 -2.99 -16.14
CA ALA A 160 25.84 -3.86 -17.26
C ALA A 160 24.98 -5.13 -17.36
N TYR A 161 24.60 -5.73 -16.23
CA TYR A 161 23.68 -6.87 -16.20
C TYR A 161 22.26 -6.54 -16.69
N HIS A 162 21.89 -5.25 -16.78
CA HIS A 162 20.54 -4.80 -17.13
C HIS A 162 20.52 -3.85 -18.35
N ILE A 163 21.57 -3.86 -19.19
CA ILE A 163 21.64 -3.11 -20.47
C ILE A 163 20.63 -3.63 -21.52
N ILE A 164 20.05 -4.82 -21.32
CA ILE A 164 18.98 -5.30 -22.19
C ILE A 164 17.79 -4.35 -22.05
N PRO A 165 17.26 -3.77 -23.15
CA PRO A 165 16.04 -3.00 -23.06
C PRO A 165 14.99 -3.96 -22.54
N ILE A 166 14.63 -3.83 -21.25
CA ILE A 166 13.44 -4.47 -20.74
C ILE A 166 12.35 -3.82 -21.58
N GLU A 167 11.89 -4.54 -22.61
CA GLU A 167 10.61 -4.29 -23.23
C GLU A 167 9.59 -4.59 -22.12
N ALA A 168 9.51 -3.67 -21.16
CA ALA A 168 8.39 -3.50 -20.27
C ALA A 168 7.25 -2.96 -21.13
N ALA A 169 6.88 -3.71 -22.18
CA ALA A 169 5.63 -3.56 -22.86
C ALA A 169 4.60 -3.76 -21.75
N PRO A 170 3.94 -2.67 -21.29
CA PRO A 170 3.02 -2.78 -20.18
C PRO A 170 1.99 -3.82 -20.60
N SER A 171 1.64 -4.78 -19.74
CA SER A 171 0.69 -5.82 -20.13
C SER A 171 -0.58 -5.17 -20.69
N ARG A 172 -1.17 -5.76 -21.73
CA ARG A 172 -2.39 -5.18 -22.33
C ARG A 172 -3.46 -5.11 -21.24
N LEU A 173 -4.17 -3.97 -21.16
CA LEU A 173 -5.34 -3.86 -20.31
C LEU A 173 -6.33 -4.97 -20.70
N ARG A 174 -6.70 -5.76 -19.69
CA ARG A 174 -7.76 -6.74 -19.83
C ARG A 174 -9.08 -6.01 -20.09
N PRO A 175 -10.00 -6.56 -20.90
CA PRO A 175 -11.34 -6.00 -21.04
C PRO A 175 -12.09 -6.01 -19.69
N PHE A 176 -12.92 -4.99 -19.48
CA PHE A 176 -13.73 -4.86 -18.28
C PHE A 176 -14.76 -5.99 -18.17
N ALA A 177 -14.78 -6.69 -17.04
CA ALA A 177 -15.93 -7.52 -16.69
C ALA A 177 -16.99 -6.69 -15.95
N ARG A 178 -18.25 -7.16 -15.93
CA ARG A 178 -19.34 -6.50 -15.19
C ARG A 178 -19.00 -6.24 -13.72
N ARG A 179 -18.30 -7.18 -13.07
CA ARG A 179 -17.83 -7.04 -11.70
C ARG A 179 -16.81 -5.90 -11.56
N ASP A 180 -15.94 -5.71 -12.54
CA ASP A 180 -14.93 -4.65 -12.51
C ASP A 180 -15.59 -3.27 -12.62
N VAL A 181 -16.64 -3.15 -13.45
CA VAL A 181 -17.44 -1.93 -13.55
C VAL A 181 -18.16 -1.64 -12.23
N GLN A 182 -18.77 -2.64 -11.60
CA GLN A 182 -19.43 -2.48 -10.29
C GLN A 182 -18.46 -2.01 -9.20
N THR A 183 -17.29 -2.64 -9.11
CA THR A 183 -16.24 -2.22 -8.17
C THR A 183 -15.73 -0.82 -8.50
N GLY A 184 -15.54 -0.50 -9.77
CA GLY A 184 -15.13 0.83 -10.21
C GLY A 184 -16.13 1.90 -9.80
N VAL A 185 -17.42 1.68 -10.07
CA VAL A 185 -18.51 2.58 -9.65
C VAL A 185 -18.53 2.74 -8.12
N LEU A 186 -18.41 1.66 -7.36
CA LEU A 186 -18.37 1.72 -5.89
C LEU A 186 -17.19 2.58 -5.39
N LEU A 187 -15.99 2.36 -5.94
CA LEU A 187 -14.79 3.11 -5.56
C LEU A 187 -14.89 4.58 -5.96
N THR A 188 -15.37 4.87 -7.17
CA THR A 188 -15.61 6.24 -7.63
C THR A 188 -16.64 6.94 -6.76
N MET A 189 -17.75 6.27 -6.41
CA MET A 189 -18.75 6.86 -5.53
C MET A 189 -18.17 7.13 -4.13
N GLY A 190 -17.38 6.19 -3.59
CA GLY A 190 -16.66 6.40 -2.32
C GLY A 190 -15.75 7.62 -2.37
N VAL A 191 -14.93 7.74 -3.42
CA VAL A 191 -14.04 8.90 -3.60
C VAL A 191 -14.83 10.21 -3.68
N LEU A 192 -15.94 10.23 -4.43
CA LEU A 192 -16.79 11.42 -4.54
C LEU A 192 -17.44 11.78 -3.20
N LEU A 193 -17.93 10.78 -2.47
CA LEU A 193 -18.53 10.96 -1.14
C LEU A 193 -17.53 11.52 -0.12
N CYS A 194 -16.22 11.29 -0.31
CA CYS A 194 -15.20 11.93 0.52
C CYS A 194 -15.28 13.45 0.47
N PHE A 195 -15.73 14.05 -0.63
CA PHE A 195 -15.86 15.51 -0.78
C PHE A 195 -17.21 16.07 -0.33
N THR A 196 -18.01 15.27 0.38
CA THR A 196 -19.35 15.65 0.87
C THR A 196 -19.42 15.53 2.38
N SER A 197 -20.58 15.83 2.98
CA SER A 197 -20.83 15.61 4.42
C SER A 197 -20.69 14.14 4.85
N TRP A 198 -20.63 13.20 3.89
CA TRP A 198 -20.43 11.76 4.14
C TRP A 198 -18.95 11.35 4.16
N ALA A 199 -18.04 12.31 4.24
CA ALA A 199 -16.60 12.09 4.15
C ALA A 199 -16.09 11.03 5.13
N ILE A 200 -16.48 11.13 6.40
CA ILE A 200 -16.10 10.19 7.46
C ILE A 200 -16.59 8.78 7.10
N ALA A 201 -17.88 8.62 6.77
CA ALA A 201 -18.44 7.32 6.42
C ALA A 201 -17.73 6.68 5.23
N SER A 202 -17.42 7.47 4.20
CA SER A 202 -16.66 7.00 3.04
C SER A 202 -15.24 6.58 3.40
N ALA A 203 -14.54 7.37 4.23
CA ALA A 203 -13.19 7.07 4.68
C ALA A 203 -13.11 5.78 5.50
N LEU A 204 -14.18 5.41 6.20
CA LEU A 204 -14.27 4.12 6.90
C LEU A 204 -14.53 2.97 5.92
N LEU A 205 -15.41 3.16 4.94
CA LEU A 205 -15.85 2.11 4.02
C LEU A 205 -14.85 1.77 2.91
N LEU A 206 -14.15 2.77 2.35
CA LEU A 206 -13.16 2.58 1.29
C LEU A 206 -12.11 1.51 1.63
N PRO A 207 -11.44 1.56 2.79
CA PRO A 207 -10.53 0.53 3.28
C PRO A 207 -11.11 -0.90 3.24
N ILE A 208 -12.37 -1.05 3.61
CA ILE A 208 -13.04 -2.34 3.76
C ILE A 208 -13.50 -2.89 2.39
N SER A 209 -13.77 -2.02 1.43
CA SER A 209 -14.35 -2.37 0.12
C SER A 209 -13.57 -3.44 -0.66
N LEU A 210 -12.23 -3.47 -0.54
CA LEU A 210 -11.37 -4.48 -1.18
C LEU A 210 -11.03 -5.67 -0.27
N LEU A 211 -11.18 -5.53 1.05
CA LEU A 211 -10.94 -6.60 2.02
C LEU A 211 -12.09 -7.63 2.01
N VAL A 212 -13.33 -7.16 1.86
CA VAL A 212 -14.53 -8.02 1.87
C VAL A 212 -14.77 -8.57 0.47
N THR A 213 -13.90 -9.48 0.03
CA THR A 213 -14.17 -10.30 -1.15
C THR A 213 -14.67 -11.69 -0.74
N LYS A 214 -15.52 -12.29 -1.59
CA LYS A 214 -15.96 -13.69 -1.44
C LYS A 214 -14.79 -14.65 -1.20
N GLY A 215 -13.62 -14.33 -1.75
CA GLY A 215 -12.35 -15.01 -1.54
C GLY A 215 -11.83 -14.98 -0.11
N GLY A 216 -11.59 -13.77 0.40
CA GLY A 216 -11.14 -13.56 1.78
C GLY A 216 -12.11 -14.14 2.81
N MET A 217 -13.42 -14.01 2.59
CA MET A 217 -14.44 -14.63 3.46
C MET A 217 -14.41 -16.17 3.42
N ARG A 218 -14.24 -16.77 2.24
CA ARG A 218 -14.15 -18.23 2.08
C ARG A 218 -12.92 -18.79 2.78
N ASP A 219 -11.77 -18.14 2.59
CA ASP A 219 -10.52 -18.56 3.20
C ASP A 219 -10.55 -18.39 4.73
N ALA A 220 -11.16 -17.30 5.23
CA ALA A 220 -11.44 -17.12 6.65
C ALA A 220 -12.34 -18.23 7.23
N TYR A 221 -13.39 -18.61 6.50
CA TYR A 221 -14.31 -19.68 6.91
C TYR A 221 -13.61 -21.05 6.99
N HIS A 222 -12.75 -21.39 6.02
CA HIS A 222 -12.02 -22.67 6.04
C HIS A 222 -11.05 -22.77 7.23
N VAL A 223 -10.36 -21.68 7.56
CA VAL A 223 -9.44 -21.65 8.71
C VAL A 223 -10.21 -21.69 10.02
N TYR A 224 -11.32 -20.97 10.14
CA TYR A 224 -12.17 -21.03 11.34
C TYR A 224 -12.69 -22.46 11.55
N ARG A 225 -13.18 -23.10 10.49
CA ARG A 225 -13.60 -24.50 10.53
C ARG A 225 -12.47 -25.46 10.93
N GLN A 226 -11.25 -25.25 10.47
CA GLN A 226 -10.09 -26.03 10.89
C GLN A 226 -9.69 -25.79 12.35
N ARG A 227 -9.75 -24.54 12.83
CA ARG A 227 -9.49 -24.20 14.24
C ARG A 227 -10.53 -24.79 15.17
N SER A 228 -11.82 -24.66 14.83
CA SER A 228 -12.90 -25.29 15.60
C SER A 228 -12.72 -26.81 15.65
N ARG A 229 -12.36 -27.46 14.53
CA ARG A 229 -12.07 -28.90 14.50
C ARG A 229 -10.88 -29.30 15.35
N ARG A 230 -9.80 -28.50 15.37
CA ARG A 230 -8.63 -28.74 16.24
C ARG A 230 -8.98 -28.54 17.71
N ALA A 231 -9.76 -27.51 18.05
CA ALA A 231 -10.21 -27.24 19.41
C ALA A 231 -11.08 -28.39 19.95
N THR A 232 -12.00 -28.92 19.13
CA THR A 232 -12.82 -30.09 19.49
C THR A 232 -12.00 -31.40 19.58
N ALA A 233 -10.96 -31.56 18.76
CA ALA A 233 -10.09 -32.74 18.83
C ALA A 233 -9.21 -32.73 20.10
N THR A 234 -8.77 -31.56 20.56
CA THR A 234 -8.05 -31.41 21.83
C THR A 234 -8.94 -31.53 23.07
N SER A 235 -10.25 -31.25 22.97
CA SER A 235 -11.20 -31.47 24.07
C SER A 235 -11.69 -32.92 24.13
N GLY A 236 -11.76 -33.63 23.00
CA GLY A 236 -12.13 -35.05 22.94
C GLY A 236 -11.04 -36.03 23.42
N ASN A 237 -9.80 -35.57 23.56
CA ASN A 237 -8.66 -36.38 24.04
C ASN A 237 -8.39 -36.20 25.55
N ARG A 238 -9.31 -35.57 26.28
CA ARG A 238 -9.29 -35.35 27.74
C ARG A 238 -10.51 -35.96 28.45
N ALA A 239 -11.27 -36.82 27.76
CA ALA A 239 -12.33 -37.62 28.35
C ALA A 239 -11.87 -39.08 28.47
#